data_AF-A0A0J7K9C2-F1
#
_entry.id   AF-A0A0J7K9C2-F1
#
_cell.length_a   1.000
_cell.length_b   1.000
_cell.length_c   1.000
_cell.angle_alpha   90.00
_cell.angle_beta   90.00
_cell.angle_gamma   90.00
#
_symmetry.space_group_name_H-M   'P 1'
#
loop_
_entity.id
_entity.type
_entity.pdbx_description
1 polymer ?
#
loop_
_entity_poly.entity_id
_entity_poly.type
_entity_poly.pdbx_seq_one_letter_code
_entity_poly.pdbx_strand_id
1 'polypeptide(L)'
;MATDTGNVLADAERFRKHTENLLAKNRASVDGAQERNNESLTKLNEKLKTFGMNIPELNLQMCGSNVTDCSMRCGLWLLRRFVLRHRVGADSKANQALDVAKQQAAKIKSHMNEAEQLLRNMSQIKPDSTAARSNVQDAFNHAWDARNFT
;
A
#
# COMPACT_ATOMS: atom_id res chain seq x y z
N MET A 1 -10.32 -13.58 -54.32
CA MET A 1 -9.69 -14.28 -53.17
C MET A 1 -8.16 -14.16 -53.16
N ALA A 2 -7.56 -13.09 -53.70
CA ALA A 2 -6.09 -12.87 -53.66
C ALA A 2 -5.68 -11.70 -52.75
N THR A 3 -6.62 -10.80 -52.44
CA THR A 3 -6.42 -9.64 -51.56
C THR A 3 -6.49 -9.98 -50.08
N ASP A 4 -7.34 -10.94 -49.67
CA ASP A 4 -7.46 -11.36 -48.27
C ASP A 4 -6.21 -12.12 -47.77
N THR A 5 -5.58 -12.93 -48.62
CA THR A 5 -4.38 -13.70 -48.25
C THR A 5 -3.14 -12.82 -48.07
N GLY A 6 -3.05 -11.69 -48.79
CA GLY A 6 -1.97 -10.71 -48.64
C GLY A 6 -2.03 -9.98 -47.30
N ASN A 7 -3.24 -9.65 -46.83
CA ASN A 7 -3.46 -9.02 -45.53
C ASN A 7 -3.13 -9.97 -44.38
N VAL A 8 -3.55 -11.24 -44.47
CA VAL A 8 -3.24 -12.26 -43.45
C VAL A 8 -1.73 -12.50 -43.34
N LEU A 9 -1.00 -12.53 -44.46
CA LEU A 9 0.45 -12.72 -44.45
C LEU A 9 1.19 -11.51 -43.84
N ALA A 10 0.74 -10.29 -44.16
CA ALA A 10 1.30 -9.07 -43.58
C ALA A 10 1.06 -8.97 -42.07
N ASP A 11 -0.14 -9.34 -41.62
CA ASP A 11 -0.48 -9.40 -40.20
C ASP A 11 0.32 -10.48 -39.47
N ALA A 12 0.46 -11.67 -40.06
CA ALA A 12 1.27 -12.75 -39.49
C ALA A 12 2.73 -12.33 -39.31
N GLU A 13 3.31 -11.63 -40.29
CA GLU A 13 4.69 -11.14 -40.17
C GLU A 13 4.82 -10.01 -39.13
N ARG A 14 3.82 -9.14 -39.02
CA ARG A 14 3.75 -8.11 -37.98
C ARG A 14 3.68 -8.72 -36.59
N PHE A 15 2.84 -9.74 -36.38
CA PHE A 15 2.74 -10.46 -35.11
C PHE A 15 4.04 -11.20 -34.79
N ARG A 16 4.67 -11.85 -35.77
CA ARG A 16 5.97 -12.51 -35.56
C ARG A 16 7.03 -11.53 -35.06
N LYS A 17 7.20 -10.39 -35.75
CA LYS A 17 8.17 -9.35 -35.35
C LYS A 17 7.86 -8.76 -33.98
N HIS A 18 6.58 -8.58 -33.67
CA HIS A 18 6.17 -8.08 -32.36
C HIS A 18 6.52 -9.07 -31.24
N THR A 19 6.21 -10.35 -31.43
CA THR A 19 6.52 -11.41 -30.46
C THR A 19 8.02 -11.60 -30.28
N GLU A 20 8.82 -11.56 -31.35
CA GLU A 20 10.28 -11.64 -31.27
C GLU A 20 10.87 -10.46 -30.48
N ASN A 21 10.35 -9.25 -30.69
CA ASN A 21 10.78 -8.08 -29.95
C ASN A 21 10.38 -8.16 -28.47
N LEU A 22 9.17 -8.66 -28.16
CA LEU A 22 8.75 -8.91 -26.79
C LEU A 22 9.63 -9.96 -26.11
N LEU A 23 9.96 -11.06 -26.80
CA LEU A 23 10.85 -12.09 -26.27
C LEU A 23 12.25 -11.53 -26.03
N ALA A 24 12.81 -10.78 -26.97
CA ALA A 24 14.13 -10.15 -26.83
C ALA A 24 14.18 -9.16 -25.65
N LYS A 25 13.14 -8.33 -25.48
CA LYS A 25 13.04 -7.37 -24.38
C LYS A 25 12.86 -8.03 -23.02
N ASN A 26 12.04 -9.08 -22.94
CA ASN A 26 11.72 -9.72 -21.68
C ASN A 26 12.77 -10.73 -21.22
N ARG A 27 13.55 -11.32 -22.14
CA ARG A 27 14.58 -12.30 -21.81
C ARG A 27 15.60 -11.76 -20.82
N ALA A 28 16.17 -10.58 -21.08
CA ALA A 28 17.12 -9.95 -20.16
C ALA A 28 16.53 -9.67 -18.77
N SER A 29 15.24 -9.31 -18.71
CA SER A 29 14.52 -9.07 -17.45
C SER A 29 14.29 -10.36 -16.66
N VAL A 30 13.87 -11.43 -17.34
CA VAL A 30 13.65 -12.74 -16.73
C VAL A 30 14.96 -13.35 -16.27
N ASP A 31 16.01 -13.32 -17.11
CA ASP A 31 17.33 -13.82 -16.79
C ASP A 31 17.91 -13.07 -15.56
N GLY A 32 17.81 -11.74 -15.55
CA GLY A 32 18.24 -10.93 -14.40
C GLY A 32 17.37 -11.11 -13.15
N ALA A 33 16.09 -11.44 -13.28
CA ALA A 33 15.25 -11.81 -12.13
C ALA A 33 15.63 -13.19 -11.58
N GLN A 34 15.91 -14.16 -12.46
CA GLN A 34 16.34 -15.51 -12.10
C GLN A 34 17.71 -15.49 -11.40
N GLU A 35 18.66 -14.69 -11.88
CA GLU A 35 19.98 -14.53 -11.26
C GLU A 35 19.85 -13.94 -9.84
N ARG A 36 19.11 -12.83 -9.68
CA ARG A 36 18.86 -12.22 -8.35
C ARG A 36 18.16 -13.17 -7.39
N ASN A 37 17.24 -14.00 -7.88
CA ASN A 37 16.60 -15.03 -7.07
C ASN A 37 17.60 -16.08 -6.61
N ASN A 38 18.48 -16.55 -7.49
CA ASN A 38 19.53 -17.52 -7.15
C ASN A 38 20.55 -16.96 -6.14
N GLU A 39 20.95 -15.69 -6.29
CA GLU A 39 21.80 -15.00 -5.32
C GLU A 39 21.11 -14.91 -3.95
N SER A 40 19.83 -14.54 -3.94
CA SER A 40 19.03 -14.45 -2.72
C SER A 40 18.90 -15.81 -2.02
N LEU A 41 18.67 -16.88 -2.79
CA LEU A 41 18.63 -18.25 -2.27
C LEU A 41 19.98 -18.69 -1.68
N THR A 42 21.08 -18.37 -2.36
CA THR A 42 22.43 -18.66 -1.85
C THR A 42 22.67 -17.96 -0.51
N LYS A 43 22.35 -16.67 -0.43
CA LYS A 43 22.48 -15.87 0.79
C LYS A 43 21.60 -16.38 1.94
N LEU A 44 20.37 -16.82 1.63
CA LEU A 44 19.48 -17.45 2.62
C LEU A 44 20.06 -18.78 3.12
N ASN A 45 20.60 -19.60 2.22
CA ASN A 45 21.20 -20.87 2.59
C ASN A 45 22.45 -20.70 3.46
N GLU A 46 23.31 -19.72 3.16
CA GLU A 46 24.46 -19.36 4.00
C GLU A 46 24.02 -18.91 5.41
N LYS A 47 22.98 -18.08 5.50
CA LYS A 47 22.41 -17.69 6.80
C LYS A 47 21.84 -18.89 7.56
N LEU A 48 21.15 -19.80 6.87
CA LEU A 48 20.62 -21.02 7.49
C LEU A 48 21.73 -21.93 8.01
N LYS A 49 22.82 -22.11 7.25
CA LYS A 49 24.01 -22.84 7.71
C LYS A 49 24.63 -22.17 8.95
N THR A 50 24.77 -20.86 8.91
CA THR A 50 25.29 -20.07 10.04
C THR A 50 24.41 -20.23 11.28
N PHE A 51 23.08 -20.17 11.13
CA PHE A 51 22.16 -20.43 12.24
C PHE A 51 22.27 -21.87 12.73
N GLY A 52 22.36 -22.85 11.84
CA GLY A 52 22.55 -24.26 12.20
C GLY A 52 23.81 -24.51 13.03
N MET A 53 24.89 -23.78 12.76
CA MET A 53 26.12 -23.84 13.57
C MET A 53 26.01 -23.09 14.89
N ASN A 54 25.32 -21.94 14.90
CA ASN A 54 25.26 -21.07 16.08
C ASN A 54 24.19 -21.48 17.09
N ILE A 55 23.12 -22.15 16.67
CA ILE A 55 22.03 -22.58 17.58
C ILE A 55 22.52 -23.55 18.66
N PRO A 56 23.32 -24.59 18.37
CA PRO A 56 23.87 -25.48 19.38
C PRO A 56 24.72 -24.74 20.43
N GLU A 57 25.56 -23.80 19.99
CA GLU A 57 26.38 -22.97 20.88
C GLU A 57 25.51 -22.04 21.73
N LEU A 58 24.49 -21.42 21.13
CA LEU A 58 23.53 -20.59 21.86
C LEU A 58 22.75 -21.42 22.90
N ASN A 59 22.39 -22.65 22.56
CA ASN A 59 21.73 -23.58 23.48
C ASN A 59 22.64 -23.96 24.64
N LEU A 60 23.94 -24.15 24.39
CA LEU A 60 24.93 -24.36 25.45
C LEU A 60 25.00 -23.16 26.40
N GLN A 61 25.08 -21.94 25.86
CA GLN A 61 25.13 -20.71 26.67
C GLN A 61 23.84 -20.43 27.46
N MET A 62 22.68 -20.76 26.89
CA MET A 62 21.37 -20.48 27.51
C MET A 62 20.92 -21.57 28.47
N CYS A 63 21.22 -22.84 28.15
CA CYS A 63 20.64 -24.02 28.78
C CYS A 63 21.68 -24.96 29.40
N GLY A 64 22.97 -24.59 29.34
CA GLY A 64 24.09 -25.33 29.95
C GLY A 64 24.35 -26.69 29.30
N SER A 65 23.75 -26.96 28.15
CA SER A 65 23.88 -28.23 27.42
C SER A 65 23.76 -28.00 25.92
N ASN A 66 24.59 -28.71 25.16
CA ASN A 66 24.55 -28.70 23.70
C ASN A 66 23.40 -29.61 23.24
N VAL A 67 22.21 -29.02 23.11
CA VAL A 67 21.01 -29.72 22.65
C VAL A 67 20.66 -29.25 21.24
N THR A 68 20.40 -30.20 20.35
CA THR A 68 19.96 -29.94 18.97
C THR A 68 18.45 -29.75 18.87
N ASP A 69 17.71 -30.29 19.83
CA ASP A 69 16.25 -30.17 19.94
C ASP A 69 15.82 -29.24 21.06
N CYS A 70 14.63 -28.64 20.92
CA CYS A 70 14.02 -27.78 21.93
C CYS A 70 13.60 -28.64 23.14
N SER A 71 14.55 -28.94 24.02
CA SER A 71 14.30 -29.78 25.19
C SER A 71 13.40 -29.06 26.21
N MET A 72 12.57 -29.83 26.92
CA MET A 72 11.63 -29.30 27.91
C MET A 72 12.31 -28.46 29.01
N ARG A 73 13.57 -28.78 29.37
CA ARG A 73 14.40 -27.98 30.30
C ARG A 73 14.77 -26.60 29.74
N CYS A 74 15.07 -26.52 28.45
CA CYS A 74 15.47 -25.27 27.80
C CYS A 74 14.25 -24.37 27.52
N GLY A 75 13.15 -24.95 27.04
CA GLY A 75 11.91 -24.21 26.75
C GLY A 75 11.28 -23.53 27.97
N LEU A 76 11.25 -24.19 29.12
CA LEU A 76 10.65 -23.64 30.35
C LEU A 76 11.50 -22.52 30.98
N TRP A 77 12.83 -22.62 30.91
CA TRP A 77 13.72 -21.56 31.42
C TRP A 77 13.68 -20.31 30.53
N LEU A 78 13.61 -20.51 29.21
CA LEU A 78 13.39 -19.44 28.25
C LEU A 78 12.02 -18.78 28.45
N LEU A 79 10.92 -19.52 28.62
CA LEU A 79 9.60 -18.95 28.94
C LEU A 79 9.63 -18.07 30.20
N ARG A 80 10.26 -18.53 31.28
CA ARG A 80 10.33 -17.78 32.54
C ARG A 80 11.16 -16.49 32.42
N ARG A 81 12.23 -16.50 31.61
CA ARG A 81 13.09 -15.33 31.37
C ARG A 81 12.57 -14.41 30.27
N PHE A 82 11.86 -14.97 29.29
CA PHE A 82 11.16 -14.27 28.21
C PHE A 82 9.98 -13.49 28.76
N VAL A 83 9.15 -14.07 29.63
CA VAL A 83 8.06 -13.36 30.33
C VAL A 83 8.59 -12.16 31.13
N LEU A 84 9.77 -12.29 31.75
CA LEU A 84 10.39 -11.18 32.50
C LEU A 84 11.01 -10.12 31.59
N ARG A 85 11.56 -10.48 30.42
CA ARG A 85 12.15 -9.51 29.46
C ARG A 85 11.12 -8.88 28.50
N HIS A 86 10.02 -9.57 28.19
CA HIS A 86 8.99 -9.08 27.26
C HIS A 86 7.94 -8.16 27.89
N ARG A 87 7.98 -7.92 29.21
CA ARG A 87 7.22 -6.80 29.80
C ARG A 87 7.57 -5.46 29.11
N VAL A 88 8.85 -5.24 28.82
CA VAL A 88 9.33 -4.02 28.14
C VAL A 88 8.85 -3.92 26.68
N GLY A 89 8.70 -5.05 25.98
CA GLY A 89 8.19 -5.10 24.60
C GLY A 89 6.66 -5.06 24.50
N ALA A 90 5.96 -5.52 25.53
CA ALA A 90 4.51 -5.40 25.63
C ALA A 90 4.11 -3.93 25.89
N ASP A 91 4.83 -3.25 26.79
CA ASP A 91 4.62 -1.82 27.06
C ASP A 91 4.91 -0.97 25.82
N SER A 92 5.96 -1.29 25.04
CA SER A 92 6.26 -0.54 23.82
C SER A 92 5.22 -0.72 22.72
N LYS A 93 4.64 -1.92 22.55
CA LYS A 93 3.55 -2.17 21.59
C LYS A 93 2.23 -1.52 22.03
N ALA A 94 1.93 -1.53 23.33
CA ALA A 94 0.76 -0.84 23.87
C ALA A 94 0.88 0.68 23.67
N ASN A 95 2.06 1.25 23.91
CA ASN A 95 2.33 2.67 23.65
C ASN A 95 2.28 3.02 22.16
N GLN A 96 2.80 2.15 21.29
CA GLN A 96 2.70 2.33 19.84
C GLN A 96 1.24 2.30 19.35
N ALA A 97 0.43 1.36 19.86
CA ALA A 97 -0.99 1.29 19.54
C ALA A 97 -1.74 2.53 20.03
N LEU A 98 -1.39 3.04 21.22
CA LEU A 98 -1.94 4.27 21.79
C LEU A 98 -1.59 5.51 20.95
N ASP A 99 -0.35 5.61 20.48
CA ASP A 99 0.08 6.73 19.62
C ASP A 99 -0.62 6.72 18.26
N VAL A 100 -0.76 5.55 17.64
CA VAL A 100 -1.55 5.41 16.40
C VAL A 100 -3.00 5.81 16.65
N ALA A 101 -3.61 5.36 17.75
CA ALA A 101 -4.98 5.74 18.10
C ALA A 101 -5.14 7.26 18.29
N LYS A 102 -4.19 7.92 18.96
CA LYS A 102 -4.17 9.38 19.13
C LYS A 102 -4.04 10.13 17.80
N GLN A 103 -3.15 9.67 16.92
CA GLN A 103 -2.98 10.28 15.59
C GLN A 103 -4.25 10.16 14.75
N GLN A 104 -4.90 8.99 14.77
CA GLN A 104 -6.16 8.79 14.05
C GLN A 104 -7.27 9.66 14.64
N ALA A 105 -7.39 9.77 15.96
CA ALA A 105 -8.36 10.65 16.61
C ALA A 105 -8.17 12.12 16.22
N ALA A 106 -6.92 12.61 16.17
CA ALA A 106 -6.62 13.96 15.72
C ALA A 106 -7.00 14.18 14.25
N LYS A 107 -6.73 13.19 13.38
CA LYS A 107 -7.07 13.25 11.96
C LYS A 107 -8.58 13.25 11.71
N ILE A 108 -9.32 12.39 12.42
CA ILE A 108 -10.80 12.37 12.38
C ILE A 108 -11.35 13.73 12.80
N LYS A 109 -10.80 14.33 13.87
CA LYS A 109 -11.22 15.66 14.32
C LYS A 109 -10.97 16.74 13.27
N SER A 110 -9.83 16.71 12.57
CA SER A 110 -9.55 17.64 11.46
C SER A 110 -10.60 17.53 10.36
N HIS A 111 -10.89 16.30 9.91
CA HIS A 111 -11.90 16.06 8.87
C HIS A 111 -13.31 16.47 9.31
N MET A 112 -13.68 16.27 10.58
CA MET A 112 -14.95 16.79 11.11
C MET A 112 -15.01 18.31 11.06
N ASN A 113 -13.95 19.01 11.46
CA ASN A 113 -13.90 20.46 11.42
C ASN A 113 -14.00 21.00 9.98
N GLU A 114 -13.27 20.38 9.04
CA GLU A 114 -13.33 20.72 7.61
C GLU A 114 -14.74 20.52 7.04
N ALA A 115 -15.39 19.40 7.37
CA ALA A 115 -16.76 19.11 6.96
C ALA A 115 -17.75 20.11 7.55
N GLU A 116 -17.60 20.48 8.82
CA GLU A 116 -18.46 21.47 9.47
C GLU A 116 -18.29 22.86 8.84
N GLN A 117 -17.05 23.26 8.53
CA GLN A 117 -16.78 24.52 7.84
C GLN A 117 -17.41 24.54 6.44
N LEU A 118 -17.29 23.43 5.70
CA LEU A 118 -17.93 23.30 4.38
C LEU A 118 -19.45 23.43 4.48
N LEU A 119 -20.08 22.76 5.45
CA LEU A 119 -21.52 22.84 5.68
C LEU A 119 -21.97 24.27 6.03
N ARG A 120 -21.21 24.98 6.87
CA ARG A 120 -21.46 26.39 7.19
C ARG A 120 -21.41 27.27 5.93
N ASN A 121 -20.38 27.08 5.10
CA ASN A 121 -20.23 27.82 3.84
C ASN A 121 -21.39 27.52 2.87
N MET A 122 -21.78 26.25 2.71
CA MET A 122 -22.90 25.88 1.85
C MET A 122 -24.24 26.46 2.36
N SER A 123 -24.41 26.53 3.68
CA SER A 123 -25.59 27.15 4.30
C SER A 123 -25.70 28.64 3.98
N GLN A 124 -24.57 29.36 3.86
CA GLN A 124 -24.54 30.77 3.46
C GLN A 124 -24.69 30.96 1.94
N ILE A 125 -24.05 30.12 1.13
CA ILE A 125 -24.09 30.25 -0.34
C ILE A 125 -25.49 29.97 -0.90
N LYS A 126 -26.27 29.10 -0.26
CA LYS A 126 -27.62 28.72 -0.71
C LYS A 126 -28.61 29.90 -0.78
N PRO A 127 -28.84 30.68 0.30
CA PRO A 127 -29.71 31.85 0.24
C PRO A 127 -29.16 32.91 -0.72
N ASP A 128 -27.85 33.15 -0.74
CA ASP A 128 -27.23 34.12 -1.64
C ASP A 128 -27.44 33.76 -3.12
N SER A 129 -27.28 32.47 -3.47
CA SER A 129 -27.53 31.97 -4.83
C SER A 129 -29.01 32.07 -5.19
N THR A 130 -29.91 31.84 -4.23
CA THR A 130 -31.36 31.97 -4.44
C THR A 130 -31.75 33.43 -4.68
N ALA A 131 -31.22 34.36 -3.88
CA ALA A 131 -31.44 35.79 -4.05
C ALA A 131 -30.85 36.31 -5.36
N ALA A 132 -29.62 35.91 -5.71
CA ALA A 132 -29.01 36.27 -6.99
C ALA A 132 -29.84 35.78 -8.18
N ARG A 133 -30.34 34.55 -8.13
CA ARG A 133 -31.24 34.01 -9.17
C ARG A 133 -32.54 34.81 -9.28
N SER A 134 -33.15 35.19 -8.15
CA SER A 134 -34.36 36.04 -8.15
C SER A 134 -34.07 37.40 -8.81
N ASN A 135 -33.01 38.06 -8.37
CA ASN A 135 -32.62 39.38 -8.89
C ASN A 135 -32.34 39.36 -10.40
N VAL A 136 -31.71 38.29 -10.90
CA VAL A 136 -31.47 38.12 -12.34
C VAL A 136 -32.78 37.90 -13.11
N GLN A 137 -33.73 37.14 -12.56
CA GLN A 137 -35.04 36.93 -13.17
C GLN A 137 -35.83 38.24 -13.22
N ASP A 138 -35.80 39.02 -12.14
CA ASP A 138 -36.48 40.31 -12.06
C ASP A 138 -35.88 41.29 -13.07
N ALA A 139 -34.55 41.38 -13.14
CA ALA A 139 -33.85 42.19 -14.15
C ALA A 139 -34.19 41.76 -15.58
N PHE A 140 -34.28 40.45 -15.84
CA PHE A 140 -34.70 39.93 -17.14
C PHE A 140 -36.13 40.33 -17.48
N ASN A 141 -37.07 40.20 -16.54
CA ASN A 141 -38.47 40.58 -16.73
C ASN A 141 -38.58 42.08 -17.03
N HIS A 142 -37.87 42.94 -16.29
CA HIS A 142 -37.85 44.38 -16.55
C HIS A 142 -37.29 44.73 -17.92
N ALA A 143 -36.20 44.08 -18.35
CA ALA A 143 -35.63 44.29 -19.67
C ALA A 143 -36.56 43.80 -20.80
N TRP A 144 -37.26 42.69 -20.56
CA TRP A 144 -38.25 42.14 -21.49
C TRP A 144 -39.46 43.07 -21.65
N ASP A 145 -39.99 43.58 -20.55
CA ASP A 145 -41.09 44.53 -20.57
C ASP A 145 -40.68 45.81 -21.31
N ALA A 146 -39.52 46.38 -20.98
CA ALA A 146 -39.00 47.57 -21.64
C ALA A 146 -38.86 47.40 -23.17
N ARG A 147 -38.46 46.21 -23.63
CA ARG A 147 -38.38 45.88 -25.05
C ARG A 147 -39.75 45.81 -25.74
N ASN A 148 -40.80 45.39 -25.03
CA ASN A 148 -42.14 45.22 -25.60
C ASN A 148 -42.99 46.51 -25.52
N PHE A 149 -42.53 47.52 -24.78
CA PHE A 149 -43.16 48.85 -24.69
C PHE A 149 -42.54 49.92 -25.63
N THR A 150 -41.62 49.52 -26.52
CA THR A 150 -41.15 50.29 -27.69
C THR A 150 -41.62 49.64 -28.98
#